data_AF-A0A965NMC9-F1
#
_entry.id   AF-A0A965NMC9-F1
#
_cell.length_a   1.000
_cell.length_b   1.000
_cell.length_c   1.000
_cell.angle_alpha   90.00
_cell.angle_beta   90.00
_cell.angle_gamma   90.00
#
_symmetry.space_group_name_H-M   'P 1'
#
loop_
_entity.id
_entity.type
_entity.pdbx_description
1 polymer ?
#
loop_
_entity_poly.entity_id
_entity_poly.type
_entity_poly.pdbx_seq_one_letter_code
_entity_poly.pdbx_strand_id
1 'polypeptide(L)'
;MARWDSLSNLRSASSASGLCVSYGLRGGEVTPLFFVGATLGSAAAVVLHLPLSILAALGFVGVFAGVGAVPIACTVMACELFGYSIGGYALIACGVSWLVAGRKGLYTE
;
A
#
# COMPACT_ATOMS: atom_id res chain seq x y z
N MET A 1 -5.87 33.57 -11.72
CA MET A 1 -6.63 33.52 -10.45
C MET A 1 -6.69 32.06 -9.97
N ALA A 2 -5.55 31.44 -9.68
CA ALA A 2 -5.42 29.99 -9.42
C ALA A 2 -4.30 29.71 -8.38
N ARG A 3 -4.24 30.52 -7.32
CA ARG A 3 -3.16 30.45 -6.31
C ARG A 3 -3.67 30.36 -4.86
N TRP A 4 -4.99 30.45 -4.65
CA TRP A 4 -5.60 30.46 -3.31
C TRP A 4 -6.32 29.16 -2.92
N ASP A 5 -6.67 28.27 -3.86
CA ASP A 5 -7.18 26.91 -3.55
C ASP A 5 -6.09 25.93 -3.05
N SER A 6 -4.81 26.26 -3.22
CA SER A 6 -3.70 25.40 -2.78
C SER A 6 -3.41 25.52 -1.28
N LEU A 7 -3.83 26.60 -0.62
CA LEU A 7 -3.52 26.86 0.79
C LEU A 7 -4.47 26.16 1.79
N SER A 8 -5.65 25.71 1.35
CA SER A 8 -6.59 24.96 2.19
C SER A 8 -6.24 23.47 2.30
N ASN A 9 -5.54 22.89 1.30
CA ASN A 9 -5.11 21.49 1.29
C ASN A 9 -3.81 21.21 2.07
N LEU A 10 -3.04 22.25 2.41
CA LEU A 10 -1.77 22.11 3.13
C LEU A 10 -1.93 21.74 4.62
N ARG A 11 -3.15 21.81 5.16
CA ARG A 11 -3.42 21.49 6.57
C ARG A 11 -3.65 19.99 6.84
N SER A 12 -3.73 19.16 5.80
CA SER A 12 -3.90 17.69 5.91
C SER A 12 -2.67 16.88 5.45
N ALA A 13 -1.54 17.56 5.17
CA ALA A 13 -0.35 16.96 4.56
C ALA A 13 0.75 16.55 5.56
N SER A 14 0.40 15.81 6.62
CA SER A 14 1.37 15.34 7.63
C SER A 14 2.18 14.10 7.22
N SER A 15 1.75 13.37 6.18
CA SER A 15 2.50 12.21 5.65
C SER A 15 3.19 12.59 4.35
N ALA A 16 4.44 12.14 4.16
CA ALA A 16 5.32 12.53 3.04
C ALA A 16 4.67 12.47 1.64
N SER A 17 3.63 11.67 1.42
CA SER A 17 2.84 11.60 0.19
C SER A 17 2.02 12.88 -0.10
N GLY A 18 1.55 13.58 0.94
CA GLY A 18 0.78 14.83 0.78
C GLY A 18 1.61 15.98 0.20
N LEU A 19 2.94 15.92 0.32
CA LEU A 19 3.84 16.87 -0.33
C LEU A 19 3.95 16.61 -1.84
N CYS A 20 4.00 15.34 -2.28
CA CYS A 20 4.06 14.99 -3.70
C CYS A 20 2.80 15.42 -4.46
N VAL A 21 1.63 15.27 -3.84
CA VAL A 21 0.35 15.75 -4.38
C VAL A 21 0.32 17.28 -4.47
N SER A 22 0.94 17.98 -3.51
CA SER A 22 1.07 19.45 -3.52
C SER A 22 1.98 19.98 -4.65
N TYR A 23 2.88 19.15 -5.20
CA TYR A 23 3.74 19.49 -6.34
C TYR A 23 3.19 19.09 -7.72
N GLY A 24 1.97 18.52 -7.81
CA GLY A 24 1.30 18.28 -9.09
C GLY A 24 1.80 17.06 -9.89
N LEU A 25 2.52 16.12 -9.27
CA LEU A 25 3.02 14.90 -9.92
C LEU A 25 1.91 13.83 -9.99
N ARG A 26 1.22 13.73 -11.13
CA ARG A 26 0.03 12.88 -11.35
C ARG A 26 0.28 11.36 -11.53
N GLY A 27 1.44 10.80 -11.16
CA GLY A 27 1.75 9.42 -11.58
C GLY A 27 2.74 8.61 -10.73
N GLY A 28 3.01 8.99 -9.48
CA GLY A 28 4.11 8.41 -8.69
C GLY A 28 3.77 7.84 -7.32
N GLU A 29 2.50 7.64 -6.96
CA GLU A 29 2.13 7.23 -5.58
C GLU A 29 2.27 5.72 -5.30
N VAL A 30 2.28 4.88 -6.34
CA VAL A 30 2.36 3.42 -6.17
C VAL A 30 3.75 2.97 -5.70
N THR A 31 4.82 3.57 -6.23
CA THR A 31 6.21 3.23 -5.87
C THR A 31 6.56 3.50 -4.39
N PRO A 32 6.18 4.64 -3.78
CA PRO A 32 6.40 4.84 -2.34
C PRO A 32 5.54 3.91 -1.47
N LEU A 33 4.32 3.55 -1.89
CA LEU A 33 3.52 2.54 -1.18
C LEU A 33 4.21 1.19 -1.14
N PHE A 34 4.80 0.78 -2.27
CA PHE A 34 5.60 -0.43 -2.35
C PHE A 34 6.84 -0.38 -1.45
N PHE A 35 7.53 0.76 -1.39
CA PHE A 35 8.68 0.94 -0.51
C PHE A 35 8.29 0.88 0.97
N VAL A 36 7.21 1.54 1.36
CA VAL A 36 6.69 1.52 2.74
C VAL A 36 6.24 0.11 3.12
N GLY A 37 5.55 -0.61 2.23
CA GLY A 37 5.11 -1.98 2.48
C GLY A 37 6.27 -2.96 2.64
N ALA A 38 7.30 -2.87 1.79
CA ALA A 38 8.47 -3.74 1.87
C ALA A 38 9.33 -3.45 3.11
N THR A 39 9.52 -2.17 3.47
CA THR A 39 10.27 -1.79 4.68
C THR A 39 9.54 -2.20 5.96
N LEU A 40 8.21 -2.04 6.01
CA LEU A 40 7.40 -2.48 7.14
C LEU A 40 7.38 -4.01 7.27
N GLY A 41 7.29 -4.74 6.15
CA GLY A 41 7.42 -6.19 6.11
C GLY A 41 8.82 -6.67 6.53
N SER A 42 9.88 -5.96 6.14
CA SER A 42 11.25 -6.26 6.56
C SER A 42 11.48 -5.98 8.05
N ALA A 43 10.87 -4.93 8.61
CA ALA A 43 10.95 -4.62 10.04
C ALA A 43 10.24 -5.70 10.89
N ALA A 44 9.10 -6.21 10.41
CA ALA A 44 8.40 -7.31 11.06
C ALA A 44 9.21 -8.62 11.04
N ALA A 45 10.16 -8.78 10.12
CA ALA A 45 10.94 -10.02 9.98
C ALA A 45 11.96 -10.17 11.10
N VAL A 46 12.48 -9.03 11.59
CA VAL A 46 13.37 -8.98 12.76
C VAL A 46 12.66 -9.47 14.02
N VAL A 47 11.36 -9.21 14.14
CA VAL A 47 10.56 -9.62 15.31
C VAL A 47 10.13 -11.09 15.20
N LEU A 48 9.73 -11.53 14.01
CA LEU A 48 9.15 -12.87 13.78
C LEU A 48 10.17 -13.96 13.43
N HIS A 49 11.46 -13.61 13.24
CA HIS A 49 12.54 -14.54 12.84
C HIS A 49 12.22 -15.40 11.60
N LEU A 50 11.35 -14.89 10.72
CA LEU A 50 10.99 -15.54 9.45
C LEU A 50 11.87 -15.02 8.31
N PRO A 51 11.92 -15.71 7.14
CA PRO A 51 12.71 -15.25 6.01
C PRO A 51 12.22 -13.88 5.54
N LEU A 52 13.16 -12.93 5.51
CA LEU A 52 12.94 -11.53 5.13
C LEU A 52 12.21 -11.38 3.79
N SER A 53 12.50 -12.25 2.83
CA SER A 53 11.91 -12.21 1.48
C SER A 53 10.39 -12.41 1.49
N ILE A 54 9.89 -13.41 2.23
CA ILE A 54 8.46 -13.73 2.31
C ILE A 54 7.72 -12.61 3.02
N LEU A 55 8.28 -12.09 4.12
CA LEU A 55 7.59 -11.09 4.92
C LEU A 55 7.62 -9.69 4.28
N ALA A 56 8.71 -9.33 3.61
CA ALA A 56 8.76 -8.11 2.79
C ALA A 56 7.76 -8.19 1.63
N ALA A 57 7.63 -9.34 0.97
CA ALA A 57 6.63 -9.56 -0.08
C ALA A 57 5.19 -9.43 0.45
N LEU A 58 4.88 -10.07 1.59
CA LEU A 58 3.55 -9.95 2.21
C LEU A 58 3.24 -8.53 2.68
N GLY A 59 4.23 -7.78 3.19
CA GLY A 59 4.07 -6.37 3.55
C GLY A 59 3.82 -5.46 2.36
N PHE A 60 4.57 -5.65 1.26
CA PHE A 60 4.37 -4.96 -0.02
C PHE A 60 2.96 -5.19 -0.57
N VAL A 61 2.54 -6.46 -0.66
CA VAL A 61 1.24 -6.84 -1.23
C VAL A 61 0.09 -6.41 -0.32
N GLY A 62 0.23 -6.56 1.00
CA GLY A 62 -0.77 -6.21 1.99
C GLY A 62 -1.08 -4.71 1.98
N VAL A 63 -0.06 -3.85 2.11
CA VAL A 63 -0.25 -2.39 2.11
C VAL A 63 -0.86 -1.91 0.79
N PHE A 64 -0.42 -2.47 -0.34
CA PHE A 64 -0.97 -2.11 -1.65
C PHE A 64 -2.44 -2.54 -1.81
N ALA A 65 -2.81 -3.74 -1.32
CA ALA A 65 -4.19 -4.22 -1.36
C ALA A 65 -5.13 -3.43 -0.43
N GLY A 66 -4.64 -3.02 0.75
CA GLY A 66 -5.40 -2.22 1.70
C GLY A 66 -5.69 -0.81 1.18
N VAL A 67 -4.69 -0.12 0.64
CA VAL A 67 -4.84 1.24 0.10
C VAL A 67 -5.58 1.23 -1.24
N GLY A 68 -5.31 0.26 -2.12
CA GLY A 68 -5.88 0.19 -3.46
C GLY A 68 -7.27 -0.44 -3.52
N ALA A 69 -7.77 -1.03 -2.44
CA ALA A 69 -9.04 -1.75 -2.38
C ALA A 69 -9.24 -2.85 -3.47
N VAL A 70 -8.14 -3.39 -4.01
CA VAL A 70 -8.13 -4.40 -5.10
C VAL A 70 -7.40 -5.69 -4.69
N PRO A 71 -7.92 -6.45 -3.70
CA PRO A 71 -7.23 -7.64 -3.16
C PRO A 71 -7.02 -8.74 -4.21
N ILE A 72 -7.92 -8.89 -5.19
CA ILE A 72 -7.81 -9.91 -6.25
C ILE A 72 -6.68 -9.56 -7.24
N ALA A 73 -6.53 -8.29 -7.61
CA ALA A 73 -5.43 -7.89 -8.50
C ALA A 73 -4.07 -8.01 -7.79
N CYS A 74 -4.02 -7.67 -6.50
CA CYS A 74 -2.79 -7.76 -5.69
C CYS A 74 -2.32 -9.20 -5.49
N THR A 75 -3.24 -10.17 -5.38
CA THR A 75 -2.90 -11.59 -5.25
C THR A 75 -2.33 -12.16 -6.54
N VAL A 76 -2.91 -11.82 -7.69
CA VAL A 76 -2.34 -12.20 -9.00
C VAL A 76 -0.95 -11.58 -9.17
N MET A 77 -0.80 -10.29 -8.86
CA MET A 77 0.50 -9.61 -8.87
C MET A 77 1.53 -10.31 -7.97
N ALA A 78 1.14 -10.74 -6.77
CA ALA A 78 2.01 -11.45 -5.85
C ALA A 78 2.47 -12.82 -6.40
N CYS A 79 1.55 -13.56 -7.01
CA CYS A 79 1.84 -14.84 -7.65
C CYS A 79 2.83 -14.69 -8.81
N GLU A 80 2.70 -13.65 -9.63
CA GLU A 80 3.61 -13.38 -10.75
C GLU A 80 5.00 -12.95 -10.28
N LEU A 81 5.10 -12.11 -9.24
CA LEU A 81 6.38 -11.57 -8.77
C LEU A 81 7.18 -12.53 -7.90
N PHE A 82 6.52 -13.29 -7.03
CA PHE A 82 7.19 -14.10 -6.02
C PHE A 82 6.90 -15.60 -6.13
N GLY A 83 6.05 -16.00 -7.08
CA GLY A 83 5.71 -17.39 -7.37
C GLY A 83 4.47 -17.90 -6.63
N TYR A 84 3.89 -18.98 -7.15
CA TYR A 84 2.59 -19.52 -6.72
C TYR A 84 2.58 -20.06 -5.28
N SER A 85 3.75 -20.44 -4.74
CA SER A 85 3.89 -20.97 -3.37
C SER A 85 3.45 -19.94 -2.30
N ILE A 86 3.61 -18.65 -2.58
CA ILE A 86 3.30 -17.55 -1.65
C ILE A 86 1.90 -16.98 -1.89
N GLY A 87 1.24 -17.36 -2.98
CA GLY A 87 -0.06 -16.84 -3.40
C GLY A 87 -1.16 -17.03 -2.35
N GLY A 88 -1.19 -18.17 -1.67
CA GLY A 88 -2.16 -18.43 -0.59
C GLY A 88 -1.97 -17.49 0.59
N TYR A 89 -0.74 -17.25 1.01
CA TYR A 89 -0.42 -16.30 2.09
C TYR A 89 -0.72 -14.85 1.67
N ALA A 90 -0.42 -14.50 0.43
CA ALA A 90 -0.74 -13.19 -0.15
C ALA A 90 -2.25 -12.92 -0.15
N LEU A 91 -3.07 -13.94 -0.45
CA LEU A 91 -4.53 -13.81 -0.46
C LEU A 91 -5.11 -13.53 0.92
N ILE A 92 -4.62 -14.25 1.92
CA ILE A 92 -5.02 -14.01 3.31
C ILE A 92 -4.55 -12.62 3.76
N ALA A 93 -3.31 -12.24 3.46
CA ALA A 93 -2.77 -10.93 3.82
C ALA A 93 -3.52 -9.77 3.14
N CYS A 94 -3.83 -9.89 1.85
CA CYS A 94 -4.68 -8.93 1.12
C CYS A 94 -6.08 -8.85 1.72
N GLY A 95 -6.69 -9.99 2.03
CA GLY A 95 -8.04 -10.05 2.60
C GLY A 95 -8.11 -9.39 3.97
N VAL A 96 -7.15 -9.69 4.86
CA VAL A 96 -7.06 -9.06 6.18
C VAL A 96 -6.78 -7.57 6.05
N SER A 97 -5.84 -7.16 5.19
CA SER A 97 -5.53 -5.75 4.99
C SER A 97 -6.72 -4.97 4.43
N TRP A 98 -7.46 -5.56 3.48
CA TRP A 98 -8.69 -4.98 2.93
C TRP A 98 -9.80 -4.83 3.97
N LEU A 99 -9.97 -5.82 4.86
CA LEU A 99 -10.93 -5.74 5.96
C LEU A 99 -10.55 -4.67 6.98
N VAL A 100 -9.26 -4.56 7.33
CA VAL A 100 -8.74 -3.59 8.31
C VAL A 100 -8.72 -2.15 7.77
N ALA A 101 -8.40 -1.97 6.47
CA ALA A 101 -8.49 -0.67 5.80
C ALA A 101 -9.94 -0.15 5.73
N GLY A 102 -10.91 -1.03 5.94
CA GLY A 102 -12.32 -0.71 5.93
C GLY A 102 -12.88 -0.71 4.51
N ARG A 103 -14.07 -1.28 4.35
CA ARG A 103 -14.82 -1.40 3.08
C ARG A 103 -15.29 -0.05 2.51
N LYS A 104 -14.75 1.07 2.97
CA LYS A 104 -15.06 2.41 2.50
C LYS A 104 -14.15 2.71 1.31
N GLY A 105 -14.43 2.06 0.18
CA GLY A 105 -14.02 2.63 -1.10
C GLY A 105 -14.60 4.04 -1.19
N LEU A 106 -13.89 4.94 -1.89
CA LEU A 106 -14.18 6.38 -2.03
C LEU A 106 -15.58 6.75 -2.59
N TYR A 107 -16.48 5.78 -2.74
CA TYR A 107 -17.87 5.95 -3.16
C TYR A 107 -18.79 5.16 -2.22
N THR A 108 -18.92 5.66 -0.98
CA THR A 108 -20.20 5.56 -0.29
C THR A 108 -20.96 6.81 -0.69
N GLU A 109 -22.20 6.63 -1.16
CA GLU A 109 -23.13 7.74 -1.40
C GLU A 109 -23.20 8.72 -0.22
#